data_AF-A0AAP0VI37-F1
#
_entry.id   AF-A0AAP0VI37-F1
#
_cell.length_a   1.000
_cell.length_b   1.000
_cell.length_c   1.000
_cell.angle_alpha   90.00
_cell.angle_beta   90.00
_cell.angle_gamma   90.00
#
_symmetry.space_group_name_H-M   'P 1'
#
loop_
_entity.id
_entity.type
_entity.pdbx_description
1 polymer ?
#
loop_
_entity_poly.entity_id
_entity_poly.type
_entity_poly.pdbx_seq_one_letter_code
_entity_poly.pdbx_strand_id
1 'polypeptide(L)'
;MNNEIAPVLDILEELKQECKSISKAQAELRTTLAEQPTNSIAPRTTTQETVQIHLSKETQTKIKEHQLFVLEALSQSSKKLDPKFEALQQLISKQQKPLEYKNYSLFASIQLSEHILLGLVCGLVMVSCWFFGMGANKLQTASDYNLRYRYLRMRGKATASDFAHLDSIFITHRNPKAIQQMQQKVVDYEQALQRQTKLLLQQDKIKQEQRELKKHLKK
;
A
#
# COMPACT_ATOMS: atom_id res chain seq x y z
N MET A 1 11.27 20.67 1.87
CA MET A 1 12.47 21.28 2.52
C MET A 1 13.69 20.97 1.64
N ASN A 2 13.63 21.35 0.35
CA ASN A 2 14.59 20.95 -0.69
C ASN A 2 15.47 22.12 -1.17
N ASN A 3 15.46 23.25 -0.44
CA ASN A 3 15.96 24.52 -0.95
C ASN A 3 17.44 24.80 -0.65
N GLU A 4 18.14 23.89 0.05
CA GLU A 4 19.53 24.11 0.48
C GLU A 4 20.58 23.37 -0.37
N ILE A 5 20.18 22.35 -1.14
CA ILE A 5 21.12 21.53 -1.95
C ILE A 5 21.27 22.06 -3.38
N ALA A 6 20.22 22.68 -3.92
CA ALA A 6 20.23 23.29 -5.25
C ALA A 6 21.37 24.29 -5.48
N PRO A 7 21.67 25.26 -4.58
CA PRO A 7 22.75 26.21 -4.81
C PRO A 7 24.14 25.57 -4.75
N VAL A 8 24.31 24.50 -3.97
CA VAL A 8 25.61 23.80 -3.85
C VAL A 8 25.91 22.97 -5.11
N LEU A 9 24.87 22.35 -5.69
CA LEU A 9 25.02 21.59 -6.92
C LEU A 9 25.28 22.52 -8.12
N ASP A 10 24.63 23.67 -8.14
CA ASP A 10 24.80 24.71 -9.17
C ASP A 10 26.24 25.25 -9.18
N ILE A 11 26.79 25.60 -8.00
CA ILE A 11 28.19 26.05 -7.85
C ILE A 11 29.19 24.95 -8.26
N LEU A 12 28.88 23.68 -7.97
CA LEU A 12 29.74 22.56 -8.34
C LEU A 12 29.75 22.33 -9.86
N GLU A 13 28.59 22.49 -10.49
CA GLU A 13 28.44 22.36 -11.94
C GLU A 13 29.10 23.53 -12.68
N GLU A 14 29.02 24.74 -12.12
CA GLU A 14 29.74 25.92 -12.59
C GLU A 14 31.27 25.73 -12.52
N LEU A 15 31.80 25.27 -11.38
CA LEU A 15 33.24 24.98 -11.23
C LEU A 15 33.73 23.88 -12.19
N LYS A 16 32.90 22.86 -12.44
CA LYS A 16 33.19 21.81 -13.41
C LYS A 16 33.23 22.37 -14.84
N GLN A 17 32.32 23.27 -15.16
CA GLN A 17 32.24 23.95 -16.46
C GLN A 17 33.48 24.84 -16.70
N GLU A 18 33.90 25.60 -15.68
CA GLU A 18 35.11 26.42 -15.74
C GLU A 18 36.39 25.58 -15.88
N CYS A 19 36.49 24.46 -15.15
CA CYS A 19 37.63 23.56 -15.32
C CYS A 19 37.69 22.96 -16.74
N LYS A 20 36.54 22.68 -17.34
CA LYS A 20 36.44 22.18 -18.72
C LYS A 20 36.82 23.26 -19.75
N SER A 21 36.44 24.52 -19.53
CA SER A 21 36.80 25.63 -20.41
C SER A 21 38.30 25.93 -20.34
N ILE A 22 38.90 25.89 -19.15
CA ILE A 22 40.36 26.01 -18.95
C ILE A 22 41.10 24.89 -19.67
N SER A 23 40.64 23.65 -19.55
CA SER A 23 41.24 22.51 -20.26
C SER A 23 41.13 22.65 -21.79
N LYS A 24 40.04 23.23 -22.30
CA LYS A 24 39.85 23.45 -23.74
C LYS A 24 40.73 24.59 -24.26
N ALA A 25 40.82 25.70 -23.54
CA ALA A 25 41.72 26.80 -23.88
C ALA A 25 43.18 26.35 -23.86
N GLN A 26 43.55 25.44 -22.96
CA GLN A 26 44.87 24.80 -22.93
C GLN A 26 45.11 23.92 -24.17
N ALA A 27 44.11 23.20 -24.65
CA ALA A 27 44.21 22.41 -25.89
C ALA A 27 44.34 23.32 -27.12
N GLU A 28 43.58 24.43 -27.16
CA GLU A 28 43.64 25.42 -28.24
C GLU A 28 45.00 26.13 -28.28
N LEU A 29 45.58 26.50 -27.13
CA LEU A 29 46.95 27.04 -27.04
C LEU A 29 48.03 26.05 -27.50
N ARG A 30 47.81 24.74 -27.30
CA ARG A 30 48.71 23.70 -27.80
C ARG A 30 48.63 23.57 -29.32
N THR A 31 47.45 23.74 -29.91
CA THR A 31 47.27 23.73 -31.37
C THR A 31 47.76 25.01 -32.04
N THR A 32 47.52 26.21 -31.49
CA THR A 32 48.00 27.48 -32.08
C THR A 32 49.52 27.61 -32.05
N LEU A 33 50.17 27.02 -31.05
CA LEU A 33 51.63 26.92 -31.01
C LEU A 33 52.18 25.90 -32.03
N ALA A 34 51.42 24.87 -32.37
CA ALA A 34 51.78 23.93 -33.43
C ALA A 34 51.57 24.50 -34.85
N GLU A 35 50.73 25.53 -34.99
CA GLU A 35 50.34 26.13 -36.28
C GLU A 35 51.06 27.44 -36.62
N GLN A 36 52.00 27.93 -35.79
CA GLN A 36 52.77 29.13 -36.09
C GLN A 36 53.67 28.91 -37.33
N PRO A 37 53.41 29.57 -38.48
CA PRO A 37 54.23 29.40 -39.67
C PRO A 37 55.43 30.35 -39.63
N THR A 38 56.64 29.82 -39.86
CA THR A 38 57.76 30.62 -40.36
C THR A 38 57.37 31.14 -41.74
N ASN A 39 56.96 32.40 -41.81
CA ASN A 39 56.53 33.04 -43.05
C ASN A 39 57.66 33.14 -44.10
N SER A 40 57.21 33.07 -45.36
CA SER A 40 57.80 33.63 -46.57
C SER A 40 58.99 32.91 -47.21
N ILE A 41 58.69 32.16 -48.29
CA ILE A 41 59.65 31.75 -49.33
C ILE A 41 59.73 32.88 -50.38
N ALA A 42 60.85 33.60 -50.44
CA ALA A 42 61.37 34.37 -51.59
C ALA A 42 62.76 34.98 -51.25
N PRO A 43 63.67 35.21 -52.23
CA PRO A 43 64.93 34.46 -52.24
C PRO A 43 66.24 35.28 -52.06
N ARG A 44 67.33 34.56 -51.72
CA ARG A 44 68.78 34.95 -51.76
C ARG A 44 69.20 35.92 -50.62
N THR A 45 70.37 35.89 -49.97
CA THR A 45 71.73 35.40 -50.30
C THR A 45 72.55 35.31 -48.99
N THR A 46 73.69 34.62 -49.07
CA THR A 46 74.67 34.22 -48.04
C THR A 46 75.13 35.30 -47.04
N THR A 47 75.34 34.89 -45.77
CA THR A 47 75.96 35.63 -44.64
C THR A 47 75.02 36.38 -43.68
N GLN A 48 73.98 35.71 -43.17
CA GLN A 48 73.21 36.15 -41.99
C GLN A 48 72.69 34.99 -41.10
N GLU A 49 73.16 33.76 -41.36
CA GLU A 49 72.59 32.54 -40.76
C GLU A 49 73.09 32.26 -39.34
N THR A 50 74.33 32.60 -39.00
CA THR A 50 74.90 32.22 -37.69
C THR A 50 74.35 33.03 -36.51
N VAL A 51 73.90 34.27 -36.73
CA VAL A 51 73.34 35.12 -35.67
C VAL A 51 71.84 34.87 -35.48
N GLN A 52 71.07 34.64 -36.56
CA GLN A 52 69.64 34.35 -36.46
C GLN A 52 69.34 32.95 -35.91
N ILE A 53 70.13 31.93 -36.27
CA ILE A 53 69.91 30.56 -35.80
C ILE A 53 70.21 30.45 -34.28
N HIS A 54 71.18 31.22 -33.77
CA HIS A 54 71.49 31.24 -32.34
C HIS A 54 70.39 31.95 -31.52
N LEU A 55 69.89 33.09 -32.01
CA LEU A 55 68.80 33.84 -31.37
C LEU A 55 67.47 33.05 -31.42
N SER A 56 67.25 32.26 -32.47
CA SER A 56 66.08 31.37 -32.63
C SER A 56 66.14 30.16 -31.69
N LYS A 57 67.32 29.55 -31.47
CA LYS A 57 67.46 28.45 -30.51
C LYS A 57 67.31 28.91 -29.06
N GLU A 58 67.88 30.07 -28.69
CA GLU A 58 67.81 30.61 -27.33
C GLU A 58 66.39 31.05 -26.94
N THR A 59 65.61 31.58 -27.90
CA THR A 59 64.20 31.91 -27.68
C THR A 59 63.34 30.64 -27.58
N GLN A 60 63.62 29.61 -28.37
CA GLN A 60 62.92 28.32 -28.29
C GLN A 60 63.16 27.59 -26.97
N THR A 61 64.36 27.63 -26.40
CA THR A 61 64.64 27.06 -25.07
C THR A 61 63.92 27.81 -23.96
N LYS A 62 63.89 29.16 -24.02
CA LYS A 62 63.14 29.99 -23.06
C LYS A 62 61.63 29.76 -23.13
N ILE A 63 61.08 29.54 -24.33
CA ILE A 63 59.67 29.18 -24.52
C ILE A 63 59.36 27.81 -23.90
N LYS A 64 60.22 26.81 -24.12
CA LYS A 64 60.05 25.47 -23.53
C LYS A 64 60.14 25.49 -22.01
N GLU A 65 61.05 26.28 -21.44
CA GLU A 65 61.17 26.46 -19.99
C GLU A 65 59.92 27.12 -19.40
N HIS A 66 59.39 28.15 -20.05
CA HIS A 66 58.11 28.76 -19.63
C HIS A 66 56.94 27.77 -19.72
N GLN A 67 56.89 26.91 -20.73
CA GLN A 67 55.86 25.87 -20.81
C GLN A 67 55.99 24.83 -19.69
N LEU A 68 57.21 24.43 -19.36
CA LEU A 68 57.48 23.52 -18.25
C LEU A 68 57.04 24.15 -16.92
N PHE A 69 57.33 25.44 -16.73
CA PHE A 69 56.93 26.19 -15.54
C PHE A 69 55.40 26.33 -15.40
N VAL A 70 54.69 26.61 -16.50
CA VAL A 70 53.22 26.69 -16.48
C VAL A 70 52.60 25.31 -16.21
N LEU A 71 53.17 24.24 -16.78
CA LEU A 71 52.69 22.88 -16.52
C LEU A 71 52.93 22.46 -15.06
N GLU A 72 54.07 22.84 -14.49
CA GLU A 72 54.40 22.62 -13.08
C GLU A 72 53.44 23.40 -12.17
N ALA A 73 53.18 24.68 -12.47
CA ALA A 73 52.24 25.50 -11.72
C ALA A 73 50.80 24.95 -11.77
N LEU A 74 50.38 24.40 -12.91
CA LEU A 74 49.08 23.74 -13.07
C LEU A 74 49.01 22.40 -12.30
N SER A 75 50.08 21.60 -12.34
CA SER A 75 50.21 20.37 -11.54
C SER A 75 50.10 20.67 -10.05
N GLN A 76 50.76 21.74 -9.60
CA GLN A 76 50.70 22.18 -8.21
C GLN A 76 49.32 22.70 -7.80
N SER A 77 48.61 23.39 -8.70
CA SER A 77 47.23 23.82 -8.48
C SER A 77 46.25 22.64 -8.39
N SER A 78 46.37 21.66 -9.29
CA SER A 78 45.59 20.42 -9.27
C SER A 78 45.76 19.67 -7.97
N LYS A 79 47.01 19.45 -7.52
CA LYS A 79 47.32 18.80 -6.24
C LYS A 79 46.71 19.51 -5.03
N LYS A 80 46.48 20.83 -5.11
CA LYS A 80 45.85 21.63 -4.06
C LYS A 80 44.32 21.57 -4.09
N LEU A 81 43.73 21.22 -5.23
CA LEU A 81 42.30 21.08 -5.43
C LEU A 81 41.79 19.68 -5.10
N ASP A 82 42.57 18.63 -5.36
CA ASP A 82 42.25 17.23 -5.02
C ASP A 82 41.73 17.03 -3.59
N PRO A 83 42.40 17.51 -2.52
CA PRO A 83 41.91 17.32 -1.15
C PRO A 83 40.61 18.10 -0.86
N LYS A 84 40.34 19.20 -1.61
CA LYS A 84 39.08 19.94 -1.46
C LYS A 84 37.92 19.20 -2.11
N PHE A 85 38.15 18.57 -3.26
CA PHE A 85 37.17 17.71 -3.90
C PHE A 85 36.84 16.49 -3.03
N GLU A 86 37.85 15.88 -2.42
CA GLU A 86 37.66 14.75 -1.50
C GLU A 86 36.87 15.16 -0.25
N ALA A 87 37.17 16.33 0.34
CA ALA A 87 36.39 16.87 1.47
C ALA A 87 34.93 17.17 1.10
N LEU A 88 34.69 17.72 -0.10
CA LEU A 88 33.33 17.96 -0.61
C LEU A 88 32.58 16.65 -0.84
N GLN A 89 33.23 15.64 -1.43
CA GLN A 89 32.65 14.32 -1.62
C GLN A 89 32.32 13.65 -0.28
N GLN A 90 33.17 13.84 0.73
CA GLN A 90 32.93 13.34 2.07
C GLN A 90 31.70 14.00 2.73
N LEU A 91 31.54 15.33 2.58
CA LEU A 91 30.36 16.06 3.06
C LEU A 91 29.08 15.62 2.38
N ILE A 92 29.11 15.43 1.05
CA ILE A 92 27.95 14.91 0.28
C ILE A 92 27.59 13.50 0.76
N SER A 93 28.58 12.60 0.92
CA SER A 93 28.32 11.24 1.41
C SER A 93 27.72 11.20 2.81
N LYS A 94 28.11 12.14 3.68
CA LYS A 94 27.58 12.26 5.05
C LYS A 94 26.20 12.89 5.10
N GLN A 95 25.83 13.73 4.12
CA GLN A 95 24.48 14.29 3.94
C GLN A 95 23.52 13.29 3.25
N GLN A 96 24.02 12.43 2.38
CA GLN A 96 23.20 11.43 1.68
C GLN A 96 22.79 10.25 2.59
N LYS A 97 23.68 9.80 3.48
CA LYS A 97 23.40 8.76 4.50
C LYS A 97 22.19 9.05 5.42
N PRO A 98 22.01 10.26 5.99
CA PRO A 98 20.85 10.57 6.83
C PRO A 98 19.54 10.66 6.04
N LEU A 99 19.57 10.93 4.72
CA LEU A 99 18.38 10.87 3.88
C LEU A 99 17.90 9.43 3.65
N GLU A 100 18.82 8.48 3.41
CA GLU A 100 18.47 7.05 3.32
C GLU A 100 17.89 6.52 4.64
N TYR A 101 18.47 6.90 5.78
CA TYR A 101 17.99 6.48 7.09
C TYR A 101 16.59 7.02 7.41
N LYS A 102 16.29 8.28 7.03
CA LYS A 102 14.97 8.89 7.28
C LYS A 102 13.87 8.24 6.43
N ASN A 103 14.18 7.89 5.17
CA ASN A 103 13.23 7.23 4.28
C ASN A 103 12.93 5.78 4.69
N TYR A 104 13.92 5.04 5.18
CA TYR A 104 13.71 3.68 5.69
C TYR A 104 12.75 3.65 6.90
N SER A 105 12.88 4.63 7.80
CA SER A 105 12.02 4.72 8.99
C SER A 105 10.55 5.03 8.66
N LEU A 106 10.30 5.90 7.67
CA LEU A 106 8.93 6.20 7.20
C LEU A 106 8.33 4.99 6.47
N PHE A 107 9.09 4.32 5.62
CA PHE A 107 8.64 3.12 4.93
C PHE A 107 8.31 1.98 5.90
N ALA A 108 9.16 1.77 6.91
CA ALA A 108 8.91 0.78 7.96
C ALA A 108 7.63 1.08 8.76
N SER A 109 7.36 2.36 9.07
CA SER A 109 6.14 2.77 9.77
C SER A 109 4.86 2.56 8.94
N ILE A 110 4.94 2.77 7.62
CA ILE A 110 3.82 2.53 6.69
C ILE A 110 3.52 1.04 6.61
N GLN A 111 4.56 0.21 6.47
CA GLN A 111 4.42 -1.24 6.40
C GLN A 111 3.87 -1.85 7.71
N LEU A 112 4.30 -1.33 8.87
CA LEU A 112 3.72 -1.69 10.17
C LEU A 112 2.25 -1.28 10.28
N SER A 113 1.90 -0.08 9.84
CA SER A 113 0.52 0.41 9.84
C SER A 113 -0.40 -0.44 8.95
N GLU A 114 0.11 -0.92 7.81
CA GLU A 114 -0.63 -1.80 6.91
C GLU A 114 -0.94 -3.15 7.57
N HIS A 115 0.05 -3.78 8.21
CA HIS A 115 -0.16 -5.04 8.93
C HIS A 115 -1.10 -4.89 10.14
N ILE A 116 -1.01 -3.77 10.86
CA ILE A 116 -1.94 -3.46 11.96
C ILE A 116 -3.37 -3.27 11.43
N LEU A 117 -3.54 -2.55 10.32
CA LEU A 117 -4.85 -2.34 9.70
C LEU A 117 -5.43 -3.66 9.18
N LEU A 118 -4.62 -4.48 8.51
CA LEU A 118 -5.04 -5.80 8.04
C LEU A 118 -5.43 -6.70 9.22
N GLY A 119 -4.63 -6.71 10.29
CA GLY A 119 -4.92 -7.45 11.52
C GLY A 119 -6.22 -7.01 12.19
N LEU A 120 -6.49 -5.70 12.21
CA LEU A 120 -7.74 -5.14 12.72
C LEU A 120 -8.94 -5.59 11.89
N VAL A 121 -8.86 -5.49 10.56
CA VAL A 121 -9.93 -5.90 9.65
C VAL A 121 -10.19 -7.40 9.77
N CYS A 122 -9.14 -8.23 9.72
CA CYS A 122 -9.25 -9.67 9.92
C CYS A 122 -9.84 -10.01 11.30
N GLY A 123 -9.40 -9.33 12.36
CA GLY A 123 -9.93 -9.51 13.71
C GLY A 123 -11.43 -9.20 13.80
N LEU A 124 -11.88 -8.09 13.22
CA LEU A 124 -13.29 -7.72 13.17
C LEU A 124 -14.13 -8.73 12.39
N VAL A 125 -13.62 -9.29 11.30
CA VAL A 125 -14.29 -10.35 10.54
C VAL A 125 -14.44 -11.62 11.39
N MET A 126 -13.40 -12.01 12.13
CA MET A 126 -13.47 -13.21 12.99
C MET A 126 -14.44 -13.02 14.16
N VAL A 127 -14.43 -11.85 14.80
CA VAL A 127 -15.35 -11.50 15.89
C VAL A 127 -16.79 -11.46 15.40
N SER A 128 -17.05 -10.86 14.23
CA SER A 128 -18.40 -10.82 13.65
C SER A 128 -18.89 -12.22 13.24
N CYS A 129 -18.03 -13.06 12.67
CA CYS A 129 -18.35 -14.46 12.37
C CYS A 129 -18.69 -15.26 13.63
N TRP A 130 -17.89 -15.12 14.69
CA TRP A 130 -18.14 -15.77 15.98
C TRP A 130 -19.47 -15.32 16.59
N PHE A 131 -19.72 -14.00 16.61
CA PHE A 131 -20.95 -13.43 17.14
C PHE A 131 -22.18 -13.93 16.37
N PHE A 132 -22.10 -13.96 15.05
CA PHE A 132 -23.20 -14.46 14.21
C PHE A 132 -23.42 -15.97 14.38
N GLY A 133 -22.35 -16.77 14.44
CA GLY A 133 -22.45 -18.21 14.69
C GLY A 133 -23.08 -18.53 16.05
N MET A 134 -22.61 -17.86 17.11
CA MET A 134 -23.17 -18.00 18.46
C MET A 134 -24.64 -17.54 18.51
N GLY A 135 -24.96 -16.42 17.87
CA GLY A 135 -26.32 -15.86 17.81
C GLY A 135 -27.31 -16.75 17.05
N ALA A 136 -26.91 -17.27 15.88
CA ALA A 136 -27.71 -18.19 15.09
C ALA A 136 -28.04 -19.46 15.88
N ASN A 137 -27.07 -20.01 16.62
CA ASN A 137 -27.30 -21.17 17.48
C ASN A 137 -28.33 -20.88 18.58
N LYS A 138 -28.29 -19.69 19.21
CA LYS A 138 -29.26 -19.30 20.25
C LYS A 138 -30.67 -19.08 19.70
N LEU A 139 -30.80 -18.41 18.56
CA LEU A 139 -32.09 -18.19 17.90
C LEU A 139 -32.73 -19.51 17.45
N GLN A 140 -31.92 -20.41 16.89
CA GLN A 140 -32.39 -21.72 16.48
C GLN A 140 -32.83 -22.56 17.69
N THR A 141 -32.09 -22.49 18.81
CA THR A 141 -32.47 -23.15 20.06
C THR A 141 -33.81 -22.64 20.60
N ALA A 142 -34.07 -21.33 20.53
CA ALA A 142 -35.35 -20.76 20.98
C ALA A 142 -36.53 -21.22 20.11
N SER A 143 -36.34 -21.25 18.79
CA SER A 143 -37.33 -21.77 17.85
C SER A 143 -37.63 -23.25 18.09
N ASP A 144 -36.58 -24.05 18.34
CA ASP A 144 -36.69 -25.46 18.63
C ASP A 144 -37.51 -25.71 19.91
N TYR A 145 -37.30 -24.93 20.98
CA TYR A 145 -38.11 -25.04 22.20
C TYR A 145 -39.59 -24.70 21.98
N ASN A 146 -39.88 -23.66 21.20
CA ASN A 146 -41.25 -23.29 20.85
C ASN A 146 -41.96 -24.42 20.06
N LEU A 147 -41.25 -25.03 19.11
CA LEU A 147 -41.79 -26.15 18.32
C LEU A 147 -42.06 -27.39 19.19
N ARG A 148 -41.12 -27.74 20.09
CA ARG A 148 -41.32 -28.86 21.04
C ARG A 148 -42.55 -28.63 21.91
N TYR A 149 -42.73 -27.41 22.43
CA TYR A 149 -43.89 -27.06 23.25
C TYR A 149 -45.22 -27.19 22.48
N ARG A 150 -45.30 -26.62 21.27
CA ARG A 150 -46.51 -26.72 20.43
C ARG A 150 -46.83 -28.16 20.04
N TYR A 151 -45.80 -28.96 19.75
CA TYR A 151 -45.98 -30.39 19.45
C TYR A 151 -46.50 -31.19 20.65
N LEU A 152 -45.96 -30.95 21.85
CA LEU A 152 -46.46 -31.57 23.08
C LEU A 152 -47.91 -31.15 23.37
N ARG A 153 -48.24 -29.88 23.14
CA ARG A 153 -49.61 -29.37 23.27
C ARG A 153 -50.57 -30.04 22.28
N MET A 154 -50.14 -30.27 21.04
CA MET A 154 -50.91 -31.03 20.05
C MET A 154 -51.16 -32.47 20.50
N ARG A 155 -50.16 -33.15 21.08
CA ARG A 155 -50.32 -34.53 21.55
C ARG A 155 -51.31 -34.68 22.71
N GLY A 156 -51.50 -33.65 23.54
CA GLY A 156 -52.45 -33.65 24.66
C GLY A 156 -52.07 -34.54 25.85
N LYS A 157 -51.07 -35.41 25.72
CA LYS A 157 -50.45 -36.21 26.80
C LYS A 157 -48.94 -36.19 26.61
N ALA A 158 -48.22 -35.74 27.64
CA ALA A 158 -46.76 -35.68 27.62
C ALA A 158 -46.20 -36.88 28.39
N THR A 159 -45.77 -37.91 27.67
CA THR A 159 -45.16 -39.11 28.26
C THR A 159 -43.64 -38.96 28.30
N ALA A 160 -42.95 -39.59 29.25
CA ALA A 160 -41.48 -39.60 29.31
C ALA A 160 -40.83 -40.07 28.00
N SER A 161 -41.46 -41.03 27.29
CA SER A 161 -41.03 -41.49 25.97
C SER A 161 -41.08 -40.39 24.89
N ASP A 162 -42.02 -39.46 25.00
CA ASP A 162 -42.21 -38.39 24.02
C ASP A 162 -41.14 -37.31 24.17
N PHE A 163 -40.76 -37.02 25.42
CA PHE A 163 -39.61 -36.16 25.72
C PHE A 163 -38.32 -36.81 25.22
N ALA A 164 -38.09 -38.10 25.49
CA ALA A 164 -36.91 -38.82 25.00
C ALA A 164 -36.82 -38.82 23.46
N HIS A 165 -37.95 -39.00 22.78
CA HIS A 165 -38.02 -38.93 21.32
C HIS A 165 -37.74 -37.52 20.78
N LEU A 166 -38.26 -36.47 21.43
CA LEU A 166 -37.97 -35.08 21.08
C LEU A 166 -36.50 -34.73 21.32
N ASP A 167 -35.91 -35.14 22.44
CA ASP A 167 -34.51 -34.91 22.74
C ASP A 167 -33.60 -35.67 21.77
N SER A 168 -34.00 -36.85 21.29
CA SER A 168 -33.28 -37.54 20.22
C SER A 168 -33.29 -36.72 18.92
N ILE A 169 -34.42 -36.14 18.53
CA ILE A 169 -34.57 -35.41 17.26
C ILE A 169 -33.85 -34.06 17.26
N PHE A 170 -33.78 -33.37 18.41
CA PHE A 170 -33.27 -32.01 18.48
C PHE A 170 -31.91 -31.87 19.18
N ILE A 171 -31.59 -32.74 20.15
CA ILE A 171 -30.34 -32.65 20.94
C ILE A 171 -29.34 -33.73 20.51
N THR A 172 -29.75 -35.00 20.51
CA THR A 172 -28.79 -36.12 20.35
C THR A 172 -28.39 -36.33 18.88
N HIS A 173 -29.38 -36.43 17.98
CA HIS A 173 -29.17 -36.61 16.54
C HIS A 173 -30.09 -35.66 15.78
N ARG A 174 -29.60 -34.44 15.56
CA ARG A 174 -30.40 -33.40 14.92
C ARG A 174 -30.84 -33.83 13.53
N ASN A 175 -32.12 -34.13 13.36
CA ASN A 175 -32.68 -34.59 12.09
C ASN A 175 -33.60 -33.52 11.47
N PRO A 176 -33.12 -32.73 10.49
CA PRO A 176 -33.90 -31.63 9.92
C PRO A 176 -35.19 -32.11 9.23
N LYS A 177 -35.19 -33.30 8.64
CA LYS A 177 -36.39 -33.88 8.00
C LYS A 177 -37.47 -34.18 9.04
N ALA A 178 -37.09 -34.75 10.18
CA ALA A 178 -38.03 -35.05 11.26
C ALA A 178 -38.58 -33.77 11.90
N ILE A 179 -37.75 -32.74 12.08
CA ILE A 179 -38.16 -31.42 12.57
C ILE A 179 -39.17 -30.78 11.62
N GLN A 180 -38.93 -30.81 10.30
CA GLN A 180 -39.85 -30.27 9.30
C GLN A 180 -41.19 -31.01 9.29
N GLN A 181 -41.18 -32.34 9.36
CA GLN A 181 -42.41 -33.14 9.46
C GLN A 181 -43.20 -32.81 10.73
N MET A 182 -42.50 -32.58 11.85
CA MET A 182 -43.12 -32.18 13.11
C MET A 182 -43.78 -30.80 13.01
N GLN A 183 -43.07 -29.84 12.40
CA GLN A 183 -43.61 -28.50 12.15
C GLN A 183 -44.86 -28.55 11.29
N GLN A 184 -44.87 -29.35 10.22
CA GLN A 184 -46.05 -29.50 9.37
C GLN A 184 -47.25 -30.05 10.16
N LYS A 185 -47.05 -31.11 10.94
CA LYS A 185 -48.11 -31.69 11.79
C LYS A 185 -48.71 -30.67 12.76
N VAL A 186 -47.86 -29.85 13.39
CA VAL A 186 -48.30 -28.79 14.31
C VAL A 186 -49.13 -27.74 13.57
N VAL A 187 -48.67 -27.29 12.41
CA VAL A 187 -49.38 -26.30 11.58
C VAL A 187 -50.74 -26.84 11.13
N ASP A 188 -50.79 -28.08 10.64
CA ASP A 188 -52.03 -28.72 10.19
C ASP A 188 -53.05 -28.86 11.34
N TYR A 189 -52.57 -29.24 12.53
CA TYR A 189 -53.40 -29.34 13.74
C TYR A 189 -53.98 -27.99 14.15
N GLU A 190 -53.16 -26.94 14.20
CA GLU A 190 -53.64 -25.62 14.59
C GLU A 190 -54.61 -25.03 13.57
N GLN A 191 -54.38 -25.30 12.29
CA GLN A 191 -55.31 -24.89 11.23
C GLN A 191 -56.64 -25.64 11.37
N ALA A 192 -56.61 -26.95 11.66
CA ALA A 192 -57.82 -27.73 11.93
C ALA A 192 -58.59 -27.20 13.15
N LEU A 193 -57.87 -26.88 14.23
CA LEU A 193 -58.46 -26.28 15.44
C LEU A 193 -59.11 -24.92 15.12
N GLN A 194 -58.45 -24.07 14.33
CA GLN A 194 -59.00 -22.78 13.93
C GLN A 194 -60.26 -22.92 13.07
N ARG A 195 -60.29 -23.89 12.14
CA ARG A 195 -61.51 -24.20 11.35
C ARG A 195 -62.64 -24.65 12.26
N GLN A 196 -62.35 -25.52 13.23
CA GLN A 196 -63.35 -25.99 14.19
C GLN A 196 -63.94 -24.84 15.02
N THR A 197 -63.10 -23.92 15.53
CA THR A 197 -63.58 -22.74 16.27
C THR A 197 -64.44 -21.83 15.42
N LYS A 198 -64.09 -21.63 14.14
CA LYS A 198 -64.90 -20.85 13.20
C LYS A 198 -66.28 -21.49 12.97
N LEU A 199 -66.32 -22.80 12.76
CA LEU A 199 -67.57 -23.54 12.57
C LEU A 199 -68.45 -23.47 13.82
N LEU A 200 -67.85 -23.61 15.01
CA LEU A 200 -68.57 -23.54 16.28
C LEU A 200 -69.17 -22.14 16.50
N LEU A 201 -68.41 -21.09 16.20
CA LEU A 201 -68.89 -19.71 16.28
C LEU A 201 -70.04 -19.43 15.29
N GLN A 202 -69.98 -19.97 14.07
CA GLN A 202 -71.10 -19.89 13.13
C GLN A 202 -72.33 -20.65 13.62
N GLN A 203 -72.14 -21.83 14.20
CA GLN A 203 -73.22 -22.62 14.76
C GLN A 203 -73.92 -21.90 15.92
N ASP A 204 -73.16 -21.24 16.79
CA ASP A 204 -73.71 -20.47 17.90
C ASP A 204 -74.50 -19.25 17.42
N LYS A 205 -74.02 -18.54 16.38
CA LYS A 205 -74.77 -17.46 15.74
C LYS A 205 -76.11 -17.95 15.18
N ILE A 206 -76.11 -19.05 14.43
CA ILE A 206 -77.34 -19.63 13.87
C ILE A 206 -78.30 -20.04 15.01
N LYS A 207 -77.80 -20.67 16.08
CA LYS A 207 -78.63 -21.01 17.25
C LYS A 207 -79.21 -19.78 17.92
N GLN A 208 -78.47 -18.68 18.00
CA GLN A 208 -78.96 -17.42 18.57
C GLN A 208 -80.07 -16.82 17.70
N GLU A 209 -79.87 -16.74 16.38
CA GLU A 209 -80.88 -16.28 15.43
C GLU A 209 -82.16 -17.13 15.49
N GLN A 210 -82.03 -18.46 15.58
CA GLN A 210 -83.19 -19.34 15.75
C GLN A 210 -83.95 -19.08 17.06
N ARG A 211 -83.26 -18.75 18.16
CA ARG A 211 -83.92 -18.41 19.42
C ARG A 211 -84.67 -17.09 19.31
N GLU A 212 -84.09 -16.08 18.67
CA GLU A 212 -84.76 -14.80 18.46
C GLU A 212 -85.99 -14.95 17.55
N LEU A 213 -85.87 -15.66 16.43
CA LEU A 213 -87.01 -15.95 15.54
C LEU A 213 -88.14 -16.69 16.27
N LYS A 214 -87.82 -17.67 17.13
CA LYS A 214 -88.82 -18.36 17.97
C LYS A 214 -89.49 -17.45 18.99
N LYS A 215 -88.82 -16.42 19.50
CA LYS A 215 -89.43 -15.42 20.39
C LYS A 215 -90.39 -14.52 19.61
N HIS A 216 -90.00 -14.08 18.42
CA HIS A 216 -90.85 -13.24 17.56
C HIS A 216 -92.11 -13.96 17.07
N LEU A 217 -92.03 -15.27 16.80
CA LEU A 217 -93.19 -16.09 16.37
C LEU A 217 -94.19 -16.44 17.49
N LYS A 218 -93.82 -16.27 18.77
CA LYS A 218 -94.69 -16.55 19.93
C LYS A 218 -95.42 -15.30 20.46
N LYS A 219 -95.22 -14.15 19.82
CA LYS A 219 -95.81 -12.86 20.18
C LYS A 219 -96.86 -12.50 19.13
#